data_AF-A0A6S7KQP4-F1
#
_entry.id   AF-A0A6S7KQP4-F1
#
_cell.length_a   1.000
_cell.length_b   1.000
_cell.length_c   1.000
_cell.angle_alpha   90.00
_cell.angle_beta   90.00
_cell.angle_gamma   90.00
#
_symmetry.space_group_name_H-M   'P 1'
#
loop_
_entity.id
_entity.type
_entity.pdbx_description
1 polymer ?
#
loop_
_entity_poly.entity_id
_entity_poly.type
_entity_poly.pdbx_seq_one_letter_code
_entity_poly.pdbx_strand_id
1 'polypeptide(L)'
;ELTCNTKFNPEVHLMLENLYFAPGVGQGNLEFMTVEIKVSKTDPFRLGQTITVGASNSPLSPVLAMKKYLLVRKTTGGPLFVHVSGKPFTKQTLTSETRILLNQAGFNASHYAGHSYRIGAATTAASANLPAWLIKTLGRWSSDCYERYIRIPSFTLSK
;
A
#
# COMPACT_ATOMS: atom_id res chain seq x y z
N GLU A 1 6.60 2.91 7.41
CA GLU A 1 5.78 1.68 7.24
C GLU A 1 4.35 2.05 7.60
N LEU A 2 3.32 1.47 6.97
CA LEU A 2 1.94 1.99 7.09
C LEU A 2 1.19 1.47 8.33
N THR A 3 1.78 0.54 9.09
CA THR A 3 1.18 -0.13 10.25
C THR A 3 1.94 0.18 11.54
N CYS A 4 1.29 -0.02 12.70
CA CYS A 4 1.92 0.11 14.01
C CYS A 4 2.67 -1.19 14.36
N ASN A 5 3.99 -1.17 14.38
CA ASN A 5 4.81 -2.36 14.70
C ASN A 5 5.35 -2.36 16.13
N THR A 6 5.07 -1.28 16.86
CA THR A 6 5.41 -1.04 18.26
C THR A 6 4.23 -0.29 18.90
N LYS A 7 4.39 0.21 20.13
CA LYS A 7 3.42 1.11 20.76
C LYS A 7 3.10 2.26 19.79
N PHE A 8 1.80 2.58 19.66
CA PHE A 8 1.37 3.65 18.77
C PHE A 8 2.09 4.97 19.12
N ASN A 9 2.68 5.61 18.11
CA ASN A 9 3.34 6.90 18.19
C ASN A 9 2.77 7.81 17.08
N PRO A 10 2.06 8.89 17.42
CA PRO A 10 1.45 9.80 16.45
C PRO A 10 2.48 10.54 15.58
N GLU A 11 3.74 10.68 16.01
CA GLU A 11 4.79 11.31 15.21
C GLU A 11 5.29 10.43 14.05
N VAL A 12 5.04 9.12 14.14
CA VAL A 12 5.61 8.13 13.20
C VAL A 12 4.52 7.40 12.42
N HIS A 13 3.44 7.02 13.10
CA HIS A 13 2.38 6.21 12.51
C HIS A 13 1.31 7.08 11.85
N LEU A 14 0.71 6.53 10.79
CA LEU A 14 -0.36 7.19 10.06
C LEU A 14 -1.57 7.44 10.95
N MET A 15 -2.17 8.61 10.78
CA MET A 15 -3.42 9.02 11.39
C MET A 15 -4.40 9.48 10.31
N LEU A 16 -5.66 9.76 10.70
CA LEU A 16 -6.67 10.25 9.77
C LEU A 16 -6.27 11.57 9.12
N GLU A 17 -5.63 12.47 9.86
CA GLU A 17 -5.14 13.76 9.37
C GLU A 17 -4.09 13.64 8.25
N ASN A 18 -3.41 12.49 8.15
CA ASN A 18 -2.41 12.25 7.10
C ASN A 18 -3.05 11.75 5.79
N LEU A 19 -4.38 11.70 5.71
CA LEU A 19 -5.13 11.21 4.56
C LEU A 19 -6.00 12.34 4.00
N TYR A 20 -5.84 12.62 2.71
CA TYR A 20 -6.65 13.62 2.01
C TYR A 20 -7.26 13.01 0.75
N PHE A 21 -8.53 13.29 0.49
CA PHE A 21 -9.23 12.88 -0.73
C PHE A 21 -9.44 14.09 -1.63
N ALA A 22 -9.18 13.92 -2.92
CA ALA A 22 -9.34 14.97 -3.91
C ALA A 22 -10.12 14.46 -5.13
N PRO A 23 -10.92 15.31 -5.78
CA PRO A 23 -11.53 14.98 -7.05
C PRO A 23 -10.46 14.82 -8.14
N GLY A 24 -10.75 14.00 -9.15
CA GLY A 24 -9.95 13.99 -10.37
C GLY A 24 -10.14 15.31 -11.11
N VAL A 25 -9.05 15.93 -11.56
CA VAL A 25 -9.09 17.23 -12.27
C VAL A 25 -9.10 16.98 -13.77
N GLY A 26 -10.22 17.24 -14.46
CA GLY A 26 -10.35 17.09 -15.91
C GLY A 26 -11.23 15.91 -16.35
N GLN A 27 -11.56 15.86 -17.64
CA GLN A 27 -12.50 14.89 -18.19
C GLN A 27 -11.88 13.47 -18.17
N GLY A 28 -12.57 12.53 -17.52
CA GLY A 28 -12.09 11.14 -17.37
C GLY A 28 -11.16 10.89 -16.19
N ASN A 29 -10.80 11.92 -15.40
CA ASN A 29 -9.96 11.73 -14.22
C ASN A 29 -10.78 11.26 -13.03
N LEU A 30 -10.38 10.11 -12.49
CA LEU A 30 -10.95 9.55 -11.28
C LEU A 30 -10.42 10.29 -10.05
N GLU A 31 -11.17 10.22 -8.95
CA GLU A 31 -10.70 10.68 -7.64
C GLU A 31 -9.36 10.05 -7.26
N PHE A 32 -8.63 10.72 -6.38
CA PHE A 32 -7.43 10.15 -5.77
C PHE A 32 -7.40 10.47 -4.29
N MET A 33 -6.59 9.71 -3.56
CA MET A 33 -6.22 10.04 -2.19
C MET A 33 -4.73 10.29 -2.10
N THR A 34 -4.32 11.22 -1.26
CA THR A 34 -2.93 11.39 -0.85
C THR A 34 -2.74 10.89 0.57
N VAL A 35 -1.61 10.23 0.81
CA VAL A 35 -1.21 9.75 2.13
C VAL A 35 0.14 10.37 2.47
N GLU A 36 0.17 11.16 3.53
CA GLU A 36 1.39 11.72 4.07
C GLU A 36 2.11 10.69 4.96
N ILE A 37 3.33 10.34 4.58
CA ILE A 37 4.18 9.42 5.34
C ILE A 37 5.23 10.26 6.06
N LYS A 38 5.01 10.50 7.35
CA LYS A 38 5.87 11.34 8.22
C LYS A 38 7.30 10.85 8.34
N VAL A 39 7.51 9.52 8.38
CA VAL A 39 8.84 8.92 8.54
C VAL A 39 9.00 7.72 7.63
N SER A 40 10.15 7.62 6.97
CA SER A 40 10.52 6.45 6.17
C SER A 40 11.98 6.05 6.35
N LYS A 41 12.30 4.79 6.05
CA LYS A 41 13.67 4.25 6.21
C LYS A 41 14.71 5.01 5.39
N THR A 42 14.30 5.56 4.24
CA THR A 42 15.16 6.26 3.30
C THR A 42 15.11 7.79 3.48
N ASP A 43 14.49 8.27 4.55
CA ASP A 43 14.35 9.69 4.86
C ASP A 43 15.18 10.04 6.11
N PRO A 44 16.50 10.25 5.95
CA PRO A 44 17.39 10.51 7.08
C PRO A 44 17.09 11.86 7.76
N PHE A 45 16.46 12.79 7.05
CA PHE A 45 16.17 14.14 7.53
C PHE A 45 14.74 14.30 8.07
N ARG A 46 13.90 13.26 8.00
CA ARG A 46 12.50 13.25 8.47
C ARG A 46 11.64 14.34 7.83
N LEU A 47 11.87 14.61 6.55
CA LEU A 47 11.05 15.57 5.80
C LEU A 47 9.66 15.03 5.49
N GLY A 48 9.47 13.70 5.61
CA GLY A 48 8.25 13.04 5.22
C GLY A 48 8.11 12.93 3.70
N GLN A 49 7.06 12.24 3.26
CA GLN A 49 6.76 12.09 1.84
C GLN A 49 5.26 11.85 1.64
N THR A 50 4.67 12.60 0.72
CA THR A 50 3.30 12.33 0.28
C THR A 50 3.30 11.33 -0.87
N ILE A 51 2.45 10.31 -0.78
CA ILE A 51 2.15 9.39 -1.87
C ILE A 51 0.74 9.64 -2.41
N THR A 52 0.59 9.58 -3.73
CA THR A 52 -0.71 9.70 -4.40
C THR A 52 -1.19 8.32 -4.81
N VAL A 53 -2.44 8.00 -4.49
CA VAL A 53 -3.09 6.74 -4.81
C VAL A 53 -4.37 7.04 -5.58
N GLY A 54 -4.39 6.68 -6.87
CA GLY A 54 -5.54 6.89 -7.74
C GLY A 54 -6.67 5.90 -7.46
N ALA A 55 -7.91 6.34 -7.67
CA ALA A 55 -9.05 5.44 -7.77
C ALA A 55 -8.98 4.63 -9.06
N SER A 56 -9.79 3.58 -9.12
CA SER A 56 -9.97 2.74 -10.30
C SER A 56 -11.42 2.31 -10.37
N ASN A 57 -11.92 1.98 -11.56
CA ASN A 57 -13.28 1.47 -11.74
C ASN A 57 -13.42 -0.01 -11.34
N SER A 58 -12.46 -0.55 -10.57
CA SER A 58 -12.43 -1.93 -10.12
C SER A 58 -12.97 -2.05 -8.69
N PRO A 59 -13.59 -3.19 -8.32
CA PRO A 59 -13.88 -3.52 -6.93
C PRO A 59 -12.66 -3.46 -6.00
N LEU A 60 -11.45 -3.57 -6.57
CA LEU A 60 -10.17 -3.50 -5.87
C LEU A 60 -9.62 -2.06 -5.75
N SER A 61 -10.44 -1.04 -6.00
CA SER A 61 -10.00 0.35 -5.90
C SER A 61 -9.54 0.70 -4.47
N PRO A 62 -8.29 1.14 -4.28
CA PRO A 62 -7.79 1.48 -2.95
C PRO A 62 -8.50 2.70 -2.35
N VAL A 63 -8.90 3.68 -3.17
CA VAL A 63 -9.65 4.86 -2.72
C VAL A 63 -11.03 4.45 -2.22
N LEU A 64 -11.75 3.61 -2.97
CA LEU A 64 -13.06 3.11 -2.55
C LEU A 64 -12.96 2.24 -1.29
N ALA A 65 -11.95 1.35 -1.23
CA ALA A 65 -11.69 0.50 -0.08
C ALA A 65 -11.41 1.35 1.18
N MET A 66 -10.60 2.40 1.06
CA MET A 66 -10.33 3.32 2.16
C MET A 66 -11.59 4.06 2.60
N LYS A 67 -12.38 4.63 1.68
CA LYS A 67 -13.66 5.28 2.02
C LYS A 67 -14.60 4.34 2.77
N LYS A 68 -14.78 3.10 2.29
CA LYS A 68 -15.59 2.08 2.97
C LYS A 68 -15.06 1.74 4.37
N TYR A 69 -13.74 1.59 4.50
CA TYR A 69 -13.12 1.35 5.80
C TYR A 69 -13.39 2.50 6.78
N LEU A 70 -13.27 3.76 6.34
CA LEU A 70 -13.54 4.93 7.18
C LEU A 70 -14.99 5.02 7.65
N LEU A 71 -15.96 4.54 6.87
CA LEU A 71 -17.38 4.50 7.27
C LEU A 71 -17.65 3.52 8.42
N VAL A 72 -16.90 2.42 8.50
CA VAL A 72 -17.09 1.39 9.55
C VAL A 72 -16.12 1.56 10.73
N ARG A 73 -15.08 2.40 10.55
CA ARG A 73 -14.12 2.73 11.61
C ARG A 73 -14.83 3.55 12.70
N LYS A 74 -14.99 2.96 13.88
CA LYS A 74 -15.72 3.58 15.01
C LYS A 74 -14.93 4.66 15.76
N THR A 75 -13.60 4.62 15.72
CA THR A 75 -12.77 5.57 16.45
C THR A 75 -12.64 6.87 15.66
N THR A 76 -12.48 8.00 16.36
CA THR A 76 -12.24 9.32 15.74
C THR A 76 -10.77 9.75 15.77
N GLY A 77 -9.94 9.11 16.60
CA GLY A 77 -8.50 9.39 16.74
C GLY A 77 -7.62 8.15 16.69
N GLY A 78 -6.32 8.35 16.92
CA GLY A 78 -5.32 7.27 16.95
C GLY A 78 -4.85 6.81 15.57
N PRO A 79 -4.29 5.59 15.44
CA PRO A 79 -3.74 5.12 14.18
C PRO A 79 -4.81 4.95 13.11
N LEU A 80 -4.44 5.20 11.86
CA LEU A 80 -5.34 5.12 10.71
C LEU A 80 -6.04 3.76 10.65
N PHE A 81 -5.27 2.67 10.69
CA PHE A 81 -5.77 1.30 10.68
C PHE A 81 -5.95 0.76 12.10
N VAL A 82 -7.19 0.39 12.44
CA VAL A 82 -7.57 -0.18 13.73
C VAL A 82 -8.52 -1.36 13.52
N HIS A 83 -8.51 -2.28 14.48
CA HIS A 83 -9.56 -3.28 14.61
C HIS A 83 -10.87 -2.63 15.08
N VAL A 84 -11.98 -3.35 14.93
CA VAL A 84 -13.29 -2.95 15.50
C VAL A 84 -13.20 -2.71 17.02
N SER A 85 -12.29 -3.40 17.71
CA SER A 85 -12.00 -3.19 19.13
C SER A 85 -11.28 -1.88 19.46
N GLY A 86 -10.87 -1.10 18.45
CA GLY A 86 -10.07 0.12 18.59
C GLY A 86 -8.56 -0.11 18.73
N LYS A 87 -8.11 -1.36 18.83
CA LYS A 87 -6.67 -1.68 18.89
C LYS A 87 -5.99 -1.38 17.55
N PRO A 88 -4.73 -0.88 17.55
CA PRO A 88 -3.97 -0.64 16.34
C PRO A 88 -3.83 -1.88 15.46
N PHE A 89 -3.97 -1.72 14.14
CA PHE A 89 -3.72 -2.78 13.19
C PHE A 89 -2.22 -2.87 12.88
N THR A 90 -1.62 -4.03 13.16
CA THR A 90 -0.17 -4.22 13.10
C THR A 90 0.26 -4.90 11.79
N LYS A 91 1.56 -4.85 11.45
CA LYS A 91 2.12 -5.61 10.33
C LYS A 91 1.94 -7.12 10.51
N GLN A 92 2.12 -7.60 11.74
CA GLN A 92 1.97 -9.02 12.04
C GLN A 92 0.54 -9.46 11.73
N THR A 93 -0.43 -8.67 12.17
CA THR A 93 -1.84 -8.92 11.89
C THR A 93 -2.15 -8.84 10.40
N LEU A 94 -1.67 -7.80 9.69
CA LEU A 94 -1.81 -7.72 8.24
C LEU A 94 -1.30 -9.00 7.56
N THR A 95 -0.11 -9.45 7.94
CA THR A 95 0.52 -10.64 7.35
C THR A 95 -0.25 -11.91 7.70
N SER A 96 -0.71 -12.08 8.94
CA SER A 96 -1.47 -13.27 9.35
C SER A 96 -2.82 -13.34 8.64
N GLU A 97 -3.59 -12.24 8.60
CA GLU A 97 -4.88 -12.16 7.92
C GLU A 97 -4.72 -12.44 6.41
N THR A 98 -3.69 -11.85 5.78
CA THR A 98 -3.38 -12.11 4.36
C THR A 98 -3.13 -13.61 4.13
N ARG A 99 -2.34 -14.24 5.01
CA ARG A 99 -2.02 -15.67 4.90
C ARG A 99 -3.24 -16.57 5.08
N ILE A 100 -4.14 -16.22 5.98
CA ILE A 100 -5.41 -16.93 6.18
C ILE A 100 -6.23 -16.88 4.88
N LEU A 101 -6.42 -15.68 4.32
CA LEU A 101 -7.17 -15.49 3.08
C LEU A 101 -6.54 -16.24 1.89
N LEU A 102 -5.21 -16.24 1.79
CA LEU A 102 -4.49 -16.96 0.74
C LEU A 102 -4.66 -18.48 0.86
N ASN A 103 -4.55 -19.03 2.08
CA ASN A 103 -4.80 -20.45 2.31
C ASN A 103 -6.24 -20.84 1.95
N GLN A 104 -7.22 -20.01 2.30
CA GLN A 104 -8.63 -20.22 1.94
C GLN A 104 -8.84 -20.20 0.42
N ALA A 105 -8.07 -19.39 -0.30
CA ALA A 105 -8.07 -19.35 -1.76
C ALA A 105 -7.21 -20.44 -2.42
N GLY A 106 -6.65 -21.38 -1.66
CA GLY A 106 -5.87 -22.52 -2.17
C GLY A 106 -4.39 -22.21 -2.47
N PHE A 107 -3.89 -21.04 -2.08
CA PHE A 107 -2.48 -20.69 -2.23
C PHE A 107 -1.65 -21.16 -1.04
N ASN A 108 -0.39 -21.53 -1.28
CA ASN A 108 0.56 -21.79 -0.20
C ASN A 108 0.98 -20.48 0.48
N ALA A 109 0.34 -20.14 1.59
CA ALA A 109 0.57 -18.88 2.30
C ALA A 109 1.98 -18.70 2.88
N SER A 110 2.77 -19.77 3.02
CA SER A 110 4.16 -19.69 3.52
C SER A 110 5.07 -18.85 2.61
N HIS A 111 4.74 -18.76 1.32
CA HIS A 111 5.47 -17.96 0.33
C HIS A 111 5.15 -16.46 0.39
N TYR A 112 4.21 -16.04 1.24
CA TYR A 112 3.70 -14.67 1.26
C TYR A 112 4.01 -13.98 2.59
N ALA A 113 4.46 -12.74 2.50
CA ALA A 113 4.72 -11.85 3.63
C ALA A 113 4.55 -10.39 3.19
N GLY A 114 4.77 -9.44 4.10
CA GLY A 114 4.69 -8.01 3.77
C GLY A 114 5.52 -7.59 2.55
N HIS A 115 6.67 -8.23 2.30
CA HIS A 115 7.51 -7.96 1.13
C HIS A 115 6.86 -8.38 -0.20
N SER A 116 6.01 -9.41 -0.18
CA SER A 116 5.32 -9.92 -1.38
C SER A 116 4.42 -8.87 -2.02
N TYR A 117 3.85 -7.94 -1.24
CA TYR A 117 3.10 -6.80 -1.77
C TYR A 117 3.95 -5.89 -2.68
N ARG A 118 5.22 -5.65 -2.30
CA ARG A 118 6.14 -4.84 -3.11
C ARG A 118 6.53 -5.56 -4.40
N ILE A 119 6.76 -6.87 -4.32
CA ILE A 119 7.05 -7.72 -5.49
C ILE A 119 5.87 -7.73 -6.46
N GLY A 120 4.65 -7.95 -5.94
CA GLY A 120 3.43 -7.92 -6.75
C GLY A 120 3.23 -6.57 -7.42
N ALA A 121 3.37 -5.46 -6.67
CA ALA A 121 3.24 -4.12 -7.23
C ALA A 121 4.26 -3.82 -8.33
N ALA A 122 5.54 -4.19 -8.14
CA ALA A 122 6.58 -4.04 -9.18
C ALA A 122 6.23 -4.83 -10.43
N THR A 123 5.84 -6.10 -10.25
CA THR A 123 5.50 -7.02 -11.34
C THR A 123 4.29 -6.53 -12.12
N THR A 124 3.22 -6.10 -11.43
CA THR A 124 2.02 -5.56 -12.07
C THR A 124 2.34 -4.28 -12.84
N ALA A 125 3.11 -3.36 -12.26
CA ALA A 125 3.52 -2.13 -12.94
C ALA A 125 4.35 -2.41 -14.21
N ALA A 126 5.27 -3.38 -14.16
CA ALA A 126 6.04 -3.82 -15.31
C ALA A 126 5.15 -4.47 -16.38
N SER A 127 4.19 -5.33 -15.98
CA SER A 127 3.24 -5.96 -16.91
C SER A 127 2.31 -4.95 -17.60
N ALA A 128 2.09 -3.79 -16.98
CA ALA A 128 1.37 -2.65 -17.54
C ALA A 128 2.25 -1.74 -18.42
N ASN A 129 3.49 -2.16 -18.74
CA ASN A 129 4.46 -1.41 -19.54
C ASN A 129 4.82 -0.02 -18.97
N LEU A 130 4.75 0.15 -17.65
CA LEU A 130 5.24 1.40 -17.05
C LEU A 130 6.76 1.48 -17.19
N PRO A 131 7.31 2.67 -17.50
CA PRO A 131 8.75 2.83 -17.63
C PRO A 131 9.44 2.62 -16.27
N ALA A 132 10.66 2.09 -16.31
CA ALA A 132 11.48 1.78 -15.13
C ALA A 132 11.52 2.90 -14.08
N TRP A 133 11.73 4.15 -14.52
CA TRP A 133 11.78 5.32 -13.61
C TRP A 133 10.48 5.50 -12.84
N LEU A 134 9.32 5.24 -13.46
CA LEU A 134 8.02 5.36 -12.81
C LEU A 134 7.79 4.22 -11.82
N ILE A 135 8.20 2.99 -12.17
CA ILE A 135 8.16 1.85 -11.24
C ILE A 135 9.01 2.14 -10.00
N LYS A 136 10.22 2.69 -10.18
CA LYS A 136 11.10 3.15 -9.08
C LYS A 136 10.42 4.19 -8.22
N THR A 137 9.79 5.21 -8.82
CA THR A 137 9.04 6.25 -8.10
C THR A 137 7.88 5.65 -7.30
N LEU A 138 7.05 4.80 -7.91
CA LEU A 138 5.90 4.16 -7.27
C LEU A 138 6.30 3.29 -6.08
N GLY A 139 7.37 2.50 -6.24
CA GLY A 139 7.88 1.66 -5.16
C GLY A 139 8.77 2.38 -4.15
N ARG A 140 9.16 3.63 -4.42
CA ARG A 140 10.15 4.39 -3.63
C ARG A 140 11.48 3.66 -3.54
N TRP A 141 11.97 3.14 -4.67
CA TRP A 141 13.29 2.52 -4.79
C TRP A 141 14.31 3.53 -5.28
N SER A 142 15.39 3.74 -4.50
CA SER A 142 16.51 4.60 -4.90
C SER A 142 17.47 3.91 -5.87
N SER A 143 17.57 2.58 -5.81
CA SER A 143 18.42 1.77 -6.67
C SER A 143 17.61 0.84 -7.58
N ASP A 144 18.29 0.11 -8.45
CA ASP A 144 17.69 -0.83 -9.39
C ASP A 144 17.31 -2.18 -8.74
N CYS A 145 17.23 -2.23 -7.40
CA CYS A 145 16.82 -3.43 -6.68
C CYS A 145 15.39 -3.91 -7.01
N TYR A 146 14.56 -3.02 -7.58
CA TYR A 146 13.22 -3.35 -8.06
C TYR A 146 13.22 -4.36 -9.21
N GLU A 147 14.31 -4.45 -10.00
CA GLU A 147 14.40 -5.39 -11.13
C GLU A 147 14.28 -6.84 -10.65
N ARG A 148 14.89 -7.17 -9.50
CA ARG A 148 14.78 -8.50 -8.87
C ARG A 148 13.38 -8.82 -8.37
N TYR A 149 12.51 -7.82 -8.27
CA TYR A 149 11.13 -7.97 -7.82
C TYR A 149 10.16 -8.18 -8.96
N ILE A 150 10.54 -7.89 -10.19
CA ILE A 150 9.70 -8.12 -11.37
C ILE A 150 9.79 -9.61 -11.70
N ARG A 151 8.71 -10.35 -11.40
CA ARG A 151 8.61 -11.77 -11.74
C ARG A 151 7.96 -11.92 -13.11
N ILE A 152 8.78 -12.22 -14.11
CA ILE A 152 8.32 -12.42 -15.49
C ILE A 152 7.82 -13.87 -15.63
N PRO A 153 6.56 -14.09 -16.06
CA PRO A 153 6.09 -15.43 -16.38
C PRO A 153 6.92 -16.08 -17.50
N SER A 154 7.19 -17.38 -17.41
CA SER A 154 8.01 -18.09 -18.39
C SER A 154 7.51 -17.96 -19.83
N PHE A 155 6.20 -17.85 -20.06
CA PHE A 155 5.62 -17.67 -21.39
C PHE A 155 6.04 -16.35 -22.07
N THR A 156 6.39 -15.32 -21.30
CA THR A 156 6.87 -14.04 -21.84
C THR A 156 8.29 -14.18 -22.39
N LEU A 157 9.09 -15.11 -21.84
CA LEU A 157 10.46 -15.38 -22.27
C LEU A 157 10.55 -16.37 -23.44
N SER A 158 9.46 -17.07 -23.75
CA SER A 158 9.38 -18.05 -24.83
C SER A 158 8.82 -17.48 -26.14
N LYS A 159 8.71 -16.16 -26.25
CA LYS A 159 8.37 -15.44 -27.48
C LYS A 159 9.65 -14.89 -28.12
#